data_AF-A0A6A6JYI7-F1
#
_entry.id   AF-A0A6A6JYI7-F1
#
_cell.length_a   1.000
_cell.length_b   1.000
_cell.length_c   1.000
_cell.angle_alpha   90.00
_cell.angle_beta   90.00
_cell.angle_gamma   90.00
#
_symmetry.space_group_name_H-M   'P 1'
#
loop_
_entity.id
_entity.type
_entity.pdbx_description
1 polymer ?
#
loop_
_entity_poly.entity_id
_entity_poly.type
_entity_poly.pdbx_seq_one_letter_code
_entity_poly.pdbx_strand_id
1 'polypeptide(L)' 'IRFKDAVGRKFNFPFHLCKTWKGMEDLIKQAFLHVDVLGQHVHEGHYDLVGPDGEIILPQVWEVVIQP' A
#
# COMPACT_ATOMS: atom_id res chain seq x y z
N ILE A 1 6.66 -3.11 7.96
CA ILE A 1 5.56 -3.67 7.13
C ILE A 1 6.14 -4.26 5.85
N ARG A 2 5.81 -5.52 5.55
CA ARG A 2 6.19 -6.17 4.28
C ARG A 2 5.09 -5.90 3.27
N PHE A 3 5.41 -5.15 2.22
CA PHE A 3 4.48 -4.81 1.14
C PHE A 3 4.91 -5.52 -0.14
N LYS A 4 3.95 -6.11 -0.86
CA LYS A 4 4.15 -6.67 -2.19
C LYS A 4 3.17 -5.95 -3.12
N ASP A 5 3.68 -5.43 -4.22
CA ASP A 5 2.86 -4.75 -5.21
C ASP A 5 2.31 -5.69 -6.29
N ALA A 6 1.48 -5.15 -7.18
CA ALA A 6 0.85 -5.88 -8.28
C ALA A 6 1.83 -6.46 -9.31
N VAL A 7 3.05 -5.92 -9.40
CA VAL A 7 4.11 -6.41 -10.31
C VAL A 7 5.12 -7.33 -9.61
N GLY A 8 4.89 -7.66 -8.34
CA GLY A 8 5.67 -8.64 -7.58
C GLY A 8 6.90 -8.10 -6.86
N ARG A 9 7.16 -6.78 -6.89
CA ARG A 9 8.24 -6.16 -6.13
C ARG A 9 7.90 -6.21 -4.64
N LYS A 10 8.92 -6.37 -3.81
CA LYS A 10 8.78 -6.46 -2.35
C LYS A 10 9.47 -5.27 -1.71
N PHE A 11 8.76 -4.63 -0.80
CA PHE A 11 9.24 -3.50 -0.02
C PHE A 11 9.14 -3.83 1.47
N ASN A 12 10.05 -3.24 2.26
CA ASN A 12 9.96 -3.27 3.70
C ASN A 12 9.87 -1.84 4.21
N PHE A 13 8.65 -1.40 4.53
CA PHE A 13 8.40 -0.06 5.01
C PHE A 13 8.56 0.03 6.53
N PRO A 14 9.30 1.02 7.06
CA PRO A 14 9.33 1.31 8.48
C PRO A 14 7.90 1.58 9.00
N PHE A 15 7.53 0.95 10.12
CA PHE A 15 6.17 1.04 10.67
C PHE A 15 5.74 2.50 10.89
N HIS A 16 6.62 3.34 11.42
CA HIS A 16 6.29 4.74 11.70
C HIS A 16 5.94 5.57 10.44
N LEU A 17 6.34 5.13 9.24
CA LEU A 17 6.01 5.78 7.96
C LEU A 17 4.66 5.30 7.38
N CYS A 18 4.20 4.11 7.77
CA CYS A 18 2.98 3.49 7.23
C CYS A 18 1.91 3.23 8.30
N LYS A 19 2.10 3.71 9.53
CA LYS A 19 1.13 3.55 10.63
C LYS A 19 -0.20 4.28 10.41
N THR A 20 -0.29 5.19 9.45
CA THR A 20 -1.53 5.85 9.01
C THR A 20 -1.81 5.52 7.57
N TRP A 21 -3.08 5.55 7.17
CA TRP A 21 -3.48 5.28 5.78
C TRP A 21 -2.75 6.23 4.82
N LYS A 22 -2.76 7.53 5.14
CA LYS A 22 -2.07 8.54 4.34
C LYS A 22 -0.58 8.21 4.14
N GLY A 23 0.12 7.81 5.19
CA GLY A 23 1.54 7.45 5.10
C GLY A 23 1.76 6.21 4.22
N MET A 24 0.89 5.20 4.35
CA MET A 24 0.92 4.03 3.47
C MET A 24 0.61 4.40 2.01
N GLU A 25 -0.41 5.21 1.77
CA GLU A 25 -0.82 5.68 0.44
C GLU A 25 0.32 6.45 -0.26
N ASP A 26 1.02 7.32 0.46
CA ASP A 26 2.17 8.06 -0.05
C ASP A 26 3.31 7.11 -0.46
N LEU A 27 3.58 6.07 0.33
CA LEU A 27 4.58 5.04 0.00
C LEU A 27 4.17 4.19 -1.21
N ILE A 28 2.88 3.84 -1.32
CA ILE A 28 2.33 3.13 -2.48
C ILE A 28 2.52 3.98 -3.74
N LYS A 29 2.11 5.25 -3.71
CA LYS A 29 2.30 6.17 -4.84
C LYS A 29 3.77 6.28 -5.25
N GLN A 30 4.68 6.43 -4.27
CA GLN A 30 6.13 6.45 -4.54
C GLN A 30 6.63 5.16 -5.21
N ALA A 31 6.13 4.00 -4.79
CA ALA A 31 6.51 2.72 -5.40
C ALA A 31 6.10 2.65 -6.88
N PHE A 32 5.05 3.36 -7.28
CA PHE A 32 4.47 3.33 -8.62
C PHE A 32 4.84 4.52 -9.53
N LEU A 33 5.68 5.46 -9.07
CA LEU A 33 6.11 6.64 -9.84
C LEU A 33 6.69 6.34 -11.23
N HIS A 34 7.36 5.19 -11.39
CA HIS A 34 8.04 4.78 -12.63
C HIS A 34 7.51 3.45 -13.18
N VAL A 35 6.29 3.06 -12.80
CA VAL A 35 5.66 1.85 -13.32
C VAL A 35 4.67 2.26 -14.40
N ASP A 36 5.11 2.14 -15.66
CA ASP A 36 4.27 2.45 -16.81
C ASP A 36 2.95 1.66 -16.78
N VAL A 37 1.88 2.27 -17.28
CA VAL A 37 0.48 1.78 -17.26
C VAL A 37 -0.19 1.76 -15.89
N LEU A 38 0.45 1.21 -14.85
CA LEU A 38 -0.18 1.08 -13.52
C LEU A 38 -0.10 2.35 -12.67
N GLY A 39 0.93 3.17 -12.89
CA GLY A 39 1.19 4.37 -12.08
C GLY A 39 -0.01 5.30 -11.97
N GLN A 40 -0.65 5.64 -13.10
CA GLN A 40 -1.80 6.55 -13.09
C GLN A 40 -2.97 6.01 -12.26
N HIS A 41 -3.34 4.74 -12.47
CA HIS A 41 -4.42 4.10 -11.71
C HIS A 41 -4.12 4.07 -10.21
N VAL A 42 -2.87 3.77 -9.83
CA VAL A 42 -2.47 3.78 -8.42
C VAL A 42 -2.51 5.18 -7.82
N HIS A 43 -2.10 6.20 -8.56
CA HIS A 43 -2.16 7.58 -8.10
C HIS A 43 -3.60 8.09 -7.93
N GLU A 44 -4.53 7.59 -8.73
CA GLU A 44 -5.97 7.85 -8.65
C GLU A 44 -6.67 7.03 -7.54
N GLY A 45 -5.99 6.10 -6.88
CA GLY A 45 -6.56 5.27 -5.82
C GLY A 45 -7.31 4.03 -6.32
N HIS A 46 -7.12 3.64 -7.58
CA HIS A 46 -7.79 2.49 -8.20
C HIS A 46 -7.07 1.17 -7.87
N TYR A 47 -7.04 0.79 -6.60
CA TYR A 47 -6.46 -0.46 -6.12
C TYR A 47 -7.06 -0.90 -4.78
N ASP A 48 -7.00 -2.20 -4.50
CA ASP A 48 -7.30 -2.77 -3.19
C ASP A 48 -6.00 -3.11 -2.46
N LEU A 49 -5.96 -2.89 -1.15
CA LEU A 49 -4.97 -3.52 -0.29
C LEU A 49 -5.49 -4.87 0.17
N VAL A 50 -4.64 -5.89 0.04
CA VAL A 50 -4.97 -7.25 0.46
C VAL A 50 -4.07 -7.65 1.62
N GLY A 51 -4.69 -8.14 2.68
CA GLY A 51 -4.01 -8.64 3.86
C GLY A 51 -3.34 -10.00 3.64
N PRO A 52 -2.59 -10.51 4.63
CA PRO A 52 -1.89 -11.79 4.52
C PRO A 52 -2.82 -12.98 4.28
N ASP A 53 -4.08 -12.91 4.73
CA ASP A 53 -5.07 -13.98 4.62
C ASP A 53 -5.96 -13.83 3.37
N GLY A 54 -5.71 -12.82 2.53
CA GLY A 54 -6.43 -12.58 1.28
C GLY A 54 -7.64 -11.65 1.41
N GLU A 55 -7.88 -11.09 2.58
CA GLU A 55 -8.94 -10.13 2.86
C GLU A 55 -8.61 -8.73 2.32
N ILE A 56 -9.62 -8.00 1.85
CA ILE A 56 -9.46 -6.60 1.44
C ILE A 56 -9.43 -5.71 2.68
N ILE A 57 -8.40 -4.88 2.78
CA ILE A 57 -8.23 -3.88 3.84
C ILE A 57 -8.71 -2.53 3.31
N LEU A 58 -9.76 -1.99 3.92
CA LEU A 58 -10.26 -0.66 3.57
C LEU A 58 -9.39 0.43 4.20
N PRO A 59 -9.19 1.58 3.51
CA PRO A 59 -8.48 2.74 4.06
C PRO A 59 -8.95 3.17 5.45
N GLN A 60 -10.25 3.08 5.70
CA GLN A 60 -10.91 3.55 6.93
C GLN A 60 -10.58 2.71 8.17
N VAL A 61 -10.13 1.47 7.99
CA VAL A 61 -9.80 0.55 9.10
C VAL A 61 -8.30 0.32 9.22
N TRP A 62 -7.48 0.97 8.39
CA TRP A 62 -6.05 0.74 8.28
C TRP A 62 -5.34 0.83 9.63
N GLU A 63 -5.56 1.91 10.38
CA GLU A 63 -4.93 2.16 11.68
C GLU A 63 -5.27 1.10 12.74
N VAL A 64 -6.39 0.40 12.58
CA VAL A 64 -6.84 -0.67 13.51
C VAL A 64 -6.29 -2.03 13.11
N VAL A 65 -6.15 -2.26 11.79
CA VAL A 65 -5.62 -3.51 11.25
C VAL A 65 -4.11 -3.60 11.39
N ILE A 66 -3.41 -2.47 11.27
CA ILE A 66 -1.95 -2.47 11.23
C ILE A 66 -1.30 -2.56 12.61
N GLN A 67 -0.27 -3.39 12.71
CA GLN A 67 0.49 -3.62 13.94
C GLN A 67 2.00 -3.49 13.66
N PRO A 68 2.81 -3.11 14.67
CA PRO A 68 4.27 -3.01 14.56
C PRO A 68 4.97 -4.28 14.07
#